data_AF-A0A972U142-F1
#
_entry.id   AF-A0A972U142-F1
#
_cell.length_a   1.000
_cell.length_b   1.000
_cell.length_c   1.000
_cell.angle_alpha   90.00
_cell.angle_beta   90.00
_cell.angle_gamma   90.00
#
_symmetry.space_group_name_H-M   'P 1'
#
loop_
_entity.id
_entity.type
_entity.pdbx_description
1 polymer ?
#
loop_
_entity_poly.entity_id
_entity_poly.type
_entity_poly.pdbx_seq_one_letter_code
_entity_poly.pdbx_strand_id
1 'polypeptide(L)'
;MADPQPGIFAEGLIAHHHVEFILHDAVSLETVLATITKARRQAVWLGGPNVIWGFRPDFWRRFSPETIPGSVVDFTEISGPTGSFAPSTQFDLWVWCSSYTQGFASSTARGIADDLAPIARVGMDLAAFKGPDSRDPTGFIDGTENPL
;
A
#
# COMPACT_ATOMS: atom_id res chain seq x y z
N MET A 1 14.37 -9.89 16.11
CA MET A 1 13.53 -8.68 16.16
C MET A 1 12.97 -8.48 14.77
N ALA A 2 11.72 -8.06 14.62
CA ALA A 2 11.18 -7.75 13.29
C ALA A 2 11.61 -6.33 12.90
N ASP A 3 12.13 -6.17 11.68
CA ASP A 3 12.49 -4.86 11.15
C ASP A 3 11.30 -4.24 10.41
N PRO A 4 10.96 -2.96 10.65
CA PRO A 4 9.90 -2.30 9.91
C PRO A 4 10.29 -2.10 8.44
N GLN A 5 9.30 -1.93 7.57
CA GLN A 5 9.56 -1.49 6.19
C GLN A 5 10.08 -0.04 6.25
N PRO A 6 11.35 0.24 5.88
CA PRO A 6 11.97 1.53 6.14
C PRO A 6 11.28 2.68 5.40
N GLY A 7 10.64 2.39 4.26
CA GLY A 7 9.88 3.36 3.48
C GLY A 7 8.71 4.00 4.23
N ILE A 8 8.19 3.37 5.30
CA ILE A 8 7.11 3.93 6.14
C ILE A 8 7.54 5.25 6.78
N PHE A 9 8.83 5.39 7.09
CA PHE A 9 9.40 6.56 7.77
C PHE A 9 10.19 7.46 6.83
N ALA A 10 10.11 7.22 5.51
CA ALA A 10 10.89 8.00 4.55
C ALA A 10 10.26 9.37 4.32
N GLU A 11 11.03 10.42 4.58
CA GLU A 11 10.61 11.82 4.44
C GLU A 11 11.12 12.48 3.15
N GLY A 12 10.53 13.63 2.83
CA GLY A 12 10.99 14.48 1.71
C GLY A 12 10.72 13.93 0.31
N LEU A 13 10.04 12.79 0.20
CA LEU A 13 9.60 12.22 -1.07
C LEU A 13 8.47 13.06 -1.66
N ILE A 14 8.45 13.19 -2.98
CA ILE A 14 7.51 14.07 -3.70
C ILE A 14 6.59 13.32 -4.65
N ALA A 15 6.93 12.08 -4.99
CA ALA A 15 6.16 11.23 -5.87
C ALA A 15 5.72 9.98 -5.13
N HIS A 16 4.44 9.67 -5.23
CA HIS A 16 3.83 8.51 -4.62
C HIS A 16 2.98 7.78 -5.66
N HIS A 17 2.90 6.47 -5.54
CA HIS A 17 2.06 5.65 -6.38
C HIS A 17 1.48 4.53 -5.53
N HIS A 18 0.15 4.49 -5.42
CA HIS A 18 -0.58 3.51 -4.63
C HIS A 18 -1.32 2.58 -5.58
N VAL A 19 -1.13 1.28 -5.40
CA VAL A 19 -1.87 0.25 -6.12
C VAL A 19 -2.49 -0.68 -5.10
N GLU A 20 -3.78 -0.94 -5.25
CA GLU A 20 -4.49 -1.90 -4.42
C GLU A 20 -5.02 -3.04 -5.29
N PHE A 21 -4.97 -4.25 -4.75
CA PHE A 21 -5.20 -5.48 -5.51
C PHE A 21 -6.25 -6.36 -4.85
N ILE A 22 -7.04 -7.00 -5.70
CA ILE A 22 -8.03 -8.00 -5.33
C ILE A 22 -7.50 -9.36 -5.79
N LEU A 23 -7.35 -10.29 -4.85
CA LEU A 23 -6.87 -11.64 -5.15
C LEU A 23 -7.90 -12.41 -5.98
N HIS A 24 -7.42 -13.28 -6.86
CA HIS A 24 -8.28 -14.22 -7.58
C HIS A 24 -8.71 -15.36 -6.66
N ASP A 25 -9.99 -15.74 -6.69
CA ASP A 25 -10.55 -16.78 -5.81
C ASP A 25 -9.92 -18.17 -5.99
N ALA A 26 -9.44 -18.48 -7.19
CA ALA A 26 -8.97 -19.82 -7.56
C ALA A 26 -7.46 -20.06 -7.34
N VAL A 27 -6.77 -19.16 -6.63
CA VAL A 27 -5.32 -19.25 -6.44
C VAL A 27 -4.98 -19.75 -5.04
N SER A 28 -4.11 -20.77 -4.97
CA SER A 28 -3.69 -21.33 -3.68
C SER A 28 -2.91 -20.29 -2.86
N LEU A 29 -3.06 -20.34 -1.54
CA LEU A 29 -2.33 -19.44 -0.63
C LEU A 29 -0.81 -19.56 -0.79
N GLU A 30 -0.30 -20.77 -1.03
CA GLU A 30 1.11 -21.03 -1.32
C GLU A 30 1.57 -20.26 -2.57
N THR A 31 0.79 -20.32 -3.65
CA THR A 31 1.08 -19.57 -4.90
C THR A 31 1.04 -18.07 -4.68
N VAL A 32 0.05 -17.57 -3.92
CA VAL A 32 -0.04 -16.15 -3.55
C VAL A 32 1.21 -15.69 -2.81
N LEU A 33 1.61 -16.40 -1.75
CA LEU A 33 2.78 -16.03 -0.94
C LEU A 33 4.08 -16.13 -1.73
N ALA A 34 4.25 -17.17 -2.56
CA ALA A 34 5.41 -17.33 -3.42
C ALA A 34 5.53 -16.16 -4.42
N THR A 35 4.40 -15.76 -5.02
CA THR A 35 4.36 -14.67 -6.01
C THR A 35 4.65 -13.32 -5.37
N ILE A 36 4.02 -13.00 -4.24
CA ILE A 36 4.29 -11.77 -3.47
C ILE A 36 5.74 -11.72 -3.00
N THR A 37 6.30 -12.84 -2.52
CA THR A 37 7.70 -12.91 -2.10
C THR A 37 8.65 -12.63 -3.26
N LYS A 38 8.35 -13.17 -4.45
CA LYS A 38 9.13 -12.94 -5.67
C LYS A 38 9.05 -11.48 -6.11
N ALA A 39 7.84 -10.92 -6.23
CA ALA A 39 7.61 -9.52 -6.61
C ALA A 39 8.31 -8.55 -5.65
N ARG A 40 8.21 -8.79 -4.33
CA ARG A 40 8.89 -7.98 -3.31
C ARG A 40 10.41 -7.99 -3.48
N ARG A 41 11.01 -9.13 -3.84
CA ARG A 41 12.47 -9.22 -4.09
C ARG A 41 12.88 -8.47 -5.35
N GLN A 42 12.06 -8.52 -6.41
CA GLN A 42 12.34 -7.85 -7.68
C GLN A 42 12.17 -6.32 -7.60
N ALA A 43 11.26 -5.85 -6.74
CA ALA A 43 10.98 -4.43 -6.56
C ALA A 43 12.09 -3.64 -5.83
N VAL A 44 13.05 -4.32 -5.20
CA VAL A 44 14.12 -3.69 -4.41
C VAL A 44 15.43 -3.67 -5.20
N TRP A 45 15.93 -2.48 -5.49
CA TRP A 45 17.21 -2.28 -6.16
C TRP A 45 17.83 -0.93 -5.76
N LEU A 46 19.15 -0.79 -5.96
CA LEU A 46 19.91 0.38 -5.52
C LEU A 46 19.48 1.64 -6.28
N GLY A 47 18.98 2.65 -5.56
CA GLY A 47 18.48 3.89 -6.16
C GLY A 47 17.03 3.79 -6.65
N GLY A 48 16.35 2.67 -6.41
CA GLY A 48 14.93 2.51 -6.66
C GLY A 48 14.05 3.26 -5.65
N PRO A 49 12.72 3.30 -5.89
CA PRO A 49 11.79 3.88 -4.92
C PRO A 49 11.75 3.04 -3.64
N ASN A 50 11.22 3.63 -2.57
CA ASN A 50 10.74 2.84 -1.44
C ASN A 50 9.49 2.08 -1.88
N VAL A 51 9.36 0.81 -1.47
CA VAL A 51 8.21 -0.03 -1.78
C VAL A 51 7.68 -0.64 -0.49
N ILE A 52 6.46 -0.27 -0.13
CA ILE A 52 5.79 -0.69 1.10
C ILE A 52 4.61 -1.58 0.73
N TRP A 53 4.50 -2.70 1.43
CA TRP A 53 3.48 -3.71 1.24
C TRP A 53 2.55 -3.73 2.45
N GLY A 54 1.26 -3.51 2.24
CA GLY A 54 0.21 -3.66 3.23
C GLY A 54 -0.75 -4.77 2.83
N PHE A 55 -1.38 -5.38 3.82
CA PHE A 55 -2.30 -6.50 3.62
C PHE A 55 -3.57 -6.26 4.42
N ARG A 56 -4.71 -6.65 3.85
CA ARG A 56 -5.96 -6.67 4.61
C ARG A 56 -5.81 -7.57 5.84
N PRO A 57 -6.22 -7.13 7.04
CA PRO A 57 -6.05 -7.92 8.26
C PRO A 57 -6.60 -9.35 8.18
N ASP A 58 -7.77 -9.53 7.59
CA ASP A 58 -8.36 -10.85 7.40
C ASP A 58 -7.60 -11.70 6.38
N PHE A 59 -7.00 -11.10 5.35
CA PHE A 59 -6.09 -11.83 4.46
C PHE A 59 -4.81 -12.25 5.20
N TRP A 60 -4.20 -11.37 5.99
CA TRP A 60 -3.02 -11.68 6.80
C TRP A 60 -3.27 -12.86 7.76
N ARG A 61 -4.43 -12.85 8.43
CA ARG A 61 -4.85 -13.92 9.34
C ARG A 61 -4.92 -15.30 8.69
N ARG A 62 -5.14 -15.40 7.38
CA ARG A 62 -5.23 -16.70 6.68
C ARG A 62 -3.90 -17.42 6.60
N PHE A 63 -2.77 -16.70 6.61
CA PHE A 63 -1.44 -17.31 6.48
C PHE A 63 -0.55 -17.17 7.70
N SER A 64 -0.75 -16.16 8.56
CA SER A 64 0.04 -16.00 9.78
C SER A 64 -0.79 -15.36 10.90
N PRO A 65 -1.80 -16.09 11.41
CA PRO A 65 -2.71 -15.58 12.45
C PRO A 65 -1.98 -15.21 13.75
N GLU A 66 -0.86 -15.86 14.06
CA GLU A 66 -0.06 -15.62 15.26
C GLU A 66 0.80 -14.34 15.21
N THR A 67 0.99 -13.73 14.03
CA THR A 67 1.86 -12.54 13.87
C THR A 67 1.09 -11.22 13.79
N ILE A 68 -0.24 -11.27 13.73
CA ILE A 68 -1.10 -10.09 13.71
C ILE A 68 -1.81 -9.91 15.06
N PRO A 69 -1.70 -8.74 15.72
CA PRO A 69 -2.44 -8.49 16.94
C PRO A 69 -3.95 -8.60 16.73
N GLY A 70 -4.68 -9.19 17.69
CA GLY A 70 -6.13 -9.37 17.59
C GLY A 70 -6.92 -8.06 17.47
N SER A 71 -6.32 -6.92 17.85
CA SER A 71 -6.90 -5.59 17.69
C SER A 71 -6.80 -5.03 16.26
N VAL A 72 -5.99 -5.62 15.40
CA VAL A 72 -5.86 -5.20 14.00
C VAL A 72 -6.97 -5.90 13.21
N VAL A 73 -8.02 -5.16 12.87
CA VAL A 73 -9.23 -5.66 12.20
C VAL A 73 -9.45 -4.94 10.88
N ASP A 74 -10.15 -5.61 9.97
CA ASP A 74 -10.65 -5.01 8.73
C ASP A 74 -11.44 -3.73 9.05
N PHE A 75 -11.32 -2.71 8.19
CA PHE A 75 -12.08 -1.47 8.36
C PHE A 75 -13.58 -1.75 8.23
N THR A 76 -14.36 -1.41 9.26
CA THR A 76 -15.82 -1.48 9.24
C THR A 76 -16.38 -0.12 8.86
N GLU A 77 -17.43 -0.12 8.05
CA GLU A 77 -18.10 1.14 7.67
C GLU A 77 -18.52 1.95 8.91
N ILE A 78 -18.42 3.27 8.81
CA ILE A 78 -18.81 4.19 9.88
C ILE A 78 -19.89 5.12 9.34
N SER A 79 -21.07 5.07 9.95
CA SER A 79 -22.17 6.00 9.65
C SER A 79 -22.17 7.16 10.65
N GLY A 80 -22.19 8.39 10.11
CA GLY A 80 -22.29 9.62 10.89
C GLY A 80 -23.75 10.01 11.18
N PRO A 81 -23.99 10.85 12.20
CA PRO A 81 -25.35 11.23 12.61
C PRO A 81 -26.13 12.04 11.57
N THR A 82 -25.43 12.73 10.67
CA THR A 82 -26.00 13.72 9.73
C THR A 82 -25.67 13.39 8.27
N GLY A 83 -25.73 12.11 7.91
CA GLY A 83 -25.60 11.65 6.51
C GLY A 83 -24.16 11.54 5.98
N SER A 84 -23.16 11.96 6.75
CA SER A 84 -21.77 11.59 6.48
C SER A 84 -21.59 10.07 6.67
N PHE A 85 -20.82 9.42 5.82
CA PHE A 85 -20.47 8.01 5.97
C PHE A 85 -19.05 7.76 5.46
N ALA A 86 -18.33 6.83 6.10
CA ALA A 86 -17.05 6.31 5.65
C ALA A 86 -17.26 4.84 5.21
N PRO A 87 -17.28 4.55 3.90
CA PRO A 87 -17.53 3.20 3.40
C PRO A 87 -16.32 2.28 3.64
N SER A 88 -16.57 0.98 3.74
CA SER A 88 -15.50 -0.02 3.68
C SER A 88 -15.24 -0.44 2.23
N THR A 89 -14.10 -0.03 1.68
CA THR A 89 -13.69 -0.31 0.29
C THR A 89 -12.31 -0.94 0.18
N GLN A 90 -11.78 -1.47 1.28
CA GLN A 90 -10.45 -2.07 1.34
C GLN A 90 -10.30 -3.27 0.41
N PHE A 91 -9.16 -3.38 -0.25
CA PHE A 91 -8.76 -4.55 -1.05
C PHE A 91 -7.78 -5.45 -0.29
N ASP A 92 -7.38 -6.59 -0.86
CA ASP A 92 -6.62 -7.62 -0.14
C ASP A 92 -5.14 -7.26 0.09
N LEU A 93 -4.55 -6.54 -0.87
CA LEU A 93 -3.15 -6.12 -0.86
C LEU A 93 -3.05 -4.65 -1.28
N TRP A 94 -2.16 -3.92 -0.63
CA TRP A 94 -1.79 -2.55 -0.95
C TRP A 94 -0.28 -2.46 -1.19
N VAL A 95 0.10 -1.76 -2.26
CA VAL A 95 1.50 -1.45 -2.57
C VAL A 95 1.62 0.06 -2.67
N TRP A 96 2.56 0.62 -1.93
CA TRP A 96 2.90 2.03 -1.95
C TRP A 96 4.36 2.21 -2.40
N CYS A 97 4.53 2.79 -3.58
CA CYS A 97 5.82 3.20 -4.11
C CYS A 97 6.03 4.70 -3.87
N SER A 98 7.13 5.09 -3.22
CA SER A 98 7.46 6.50 -2.97
C SER A 98 8.88 6.84 -3.38
N SER A 99 9.08 7.99 -4.01
CA SER A 99 10.39 8.42 -4.53
C SER A 99 10.49 9.94 -4.75
N TYR A 100 11.66 10.39 -5.17
CA TYR A 100 11.88 11.77 -5.62
C TYR A 100 11.40 12.04 -7.05
N THR A 101 10.97 11.03 -7.81
CA THR A 101 10.56 11.22 -9.21
C THR A 101 9.34 10.37 -9.55
N GLN A 102 8.34 10.94 -10.22
CA GLN A 102 7.14 10.19 -10.59
C GLN A 102 7.44 8.97 -11.47
N GLY A 103 8.44 9.08 -12.35
CA GLY A 103 8.85 7.98 -13.23
C GLY A 103 9.23 6.71 -12.48
N PHE A 104 10.05 6.82 -11.42
CA PHE A 104 10.46 5.65 -10.62
C PHE A 104 9.32 5.05 -9.80
N ALA A 105 8.49 5.88 -9.15
CA ALA A 105 7.34 5.38 -8.40
C ALA A 105 6.35 4.64 -9.33
N SER A 106 5.99 5.25 -10.47
CA SER A 106 5.01 4.66 -11.39
C SER A 106 5.52 3.44 -12.16
N SER A 107 6.79 3.45 -12.60
CA SER A 107 7.36 2.29 -13.31
C SER A 107 7.48 1.08 -12.39
N THR A 108 7.88 1.29 -11.13
CA THR A 108 7.97 0.21 -10.14
C THR A 108 6.59 -0.32 -9.76
N ALA A 109 5.61 0.57 -9.55
CA ALA A 109 4.23 0.17 -9.30
C ALA A 109 3.63 -0.67 -10.45
N ARG A 110 3.88 -0.27 -11.71
CA ARG A 110 3.46 -1.04 -12.89
C ARG A 110 4.14 -2.41 -12.95
N GLY A 111 5.46 -2.47 -12.75
CA GLY A 111 6.19 -3.74 -12.74
C GLY A 111 5.68 -4.71 -11.67
N ILE A 112 5.38 -4.20 -10.46
CA ILE A 112 4.75 -5.00 -9.41
C ILE A 112 3.36 -5.47 -9.83
N ALA A 113 2.55 -4.61 -10.46
CA ALA A 113 1.23 -5.02 -10.93
C ALA A 113 1.31 -6.14 -11.98
N ASP A 114 2.30 -6.08 -12.88
CA ASP A 114 2.56 -7.13 -13.88
C ASP A 114 3.00 -8.44 -13.21
N ASP A 115 3.90 -8.38 -12.22
CA ASP A 115 4.34 -9.55 -11.45
C ASP A 115 3.20 -10.21 -10.65
N LEU A 116 2.21 -9.41 -10.19
CA LEU A 116 1.07 -9.89 -9.40
C LEU A 116 -0.14 -10.30 -10.24
N ALA A 117 -0.18 -9.97 -11.53
CA ALA A 117 -1.30 -10.29 -12.43
C ALA A 117 -1.75 -11.78 -12.42
N PRO A 118 -0.85 -12.78 -12.25
CA PRO A 118 -1.26 -14.17 -12.15
C PRO A 118 -2.11 -14.50 -10.91
N ILE A 119 -2.00 -13.71 -9.84
CA ILE A 119 -2.66 -13.98 -8.56
C ILE A 119 -3.71 -12.94 -8.16
N ALA A 120 -3.70 -11.77 -8.77
CA ALA A 120 -4.57 -10.66 -8.42
C ALA A 120 -4.89 -9.78 -9.63
N ARG A 121 -5.93 -8.97 -9.51
CA ARG A 121 -6.20 -7.84 -10.41
C ARG A 121 -6.07 -6.53 -9.65
N VAL A 122 -5.77 -5.46 -10.38
CA VAL A 122 -5.79 -4.09 -9.84
C VAL A 122 -7.23 -3.68 -9.53
N GLY A 123 -7.46 -3.25 -8.30
CA GLY A 123 -8.71 -2.61 -7.83
C GLY A 123 -8.63 -1.09 -7.86
N MET A 124 -7.47 -0.53 -7.52
CA MET A 124 -7.17 0.91 -7.59
C MET A 124 -5.72 1.13 -8.01
N ASP A 125 -5.48 2.15 -8.83
CA ASP A 125 -4.17 2.58 -9.34
C ASP A 125 -4.15 4.12 -9.29
N LEU A 126 -3.36 4.68 -8.36
CA LEU A 126 -3.37 6.11 -8.04
C LEU A 126 -1.94 6.66 -7.95
N ALA A 127 -1.57 7.47 -8.94
CA ALA A 127 -0.40 8.34 -8.87
C ALA A 127 -0.73 9.60 -8.05
N ALA A 128 0.09 9.89 -7.05
CA ALA A 128 -0.05 11.04 -6.17
C ALA A 128 1.29 11.80 -6.07
N PHE A 129 1.20 13.07 -5.72
CA PHE A 129 2.36 13.95 -5.60
C PHE A 129 2.25 14.82 -4.37
N LYS A 130 3.39 15.23 -3.83
CA LYS A 130 3.45 16.22 -2.75
C LYS A 130 3.23 17.62 -3.33
N GLY A 131 2.22 18.32 -2.82
CA GLY A 131 1.98 19.72 -3.20
C GLY A 131 3.12 20.65 -2.75
N PRO A 132 3.28 21.82 -3.39
CA PRO A 132 4.25 22.83 -2.98
C PRO A 132 4.11 23.17 -1.49
N ASP A 133 5.23 23.31 -0.77
CA ASP A 133 5.28 23.55 0.68
C ASP A 133 4.43 22.56 1.52
N SER A 134 4.28 21.32 1.05
CA SER A 134 3.47 20.28 1.70
C SER A 134 1.99 20.65 1.80
N ARG A 135 1.44 21.39 0.82
CA ARG A 135 0.03 21.76 0.82
C ARG A 135 -0.87 20.69 0.22
N ASP A 136 -2.06 20.55 0.80
CA ASP A 136 -3.15 19.74 0.24
C ASP A 136 -3.92 20.49 -0.88
N PRO A 137 -4.87 19.85 -1.59
CA PRO A 137 -5.67 20.50 -2.63
C PRO A 137 -6.60 21.63 -2.14
N THR A 138 -6.84 21.74 -0.83
CA THR A 138 -7.61 22.86 -0.24
C THR A 138 -6.73 24.09 0.01
N GLY A 139 -5.41 23.92 -0.10
CA GLY A 139 -4.41 24.97 0.03
C GLY A 139 -3.84 25.11 1.43
N PHE A 140 -4.12 24.20 2.38
CA PHE A 140 -3.55 24.22 3.73
C PHE A 140 -2.28 23.36 3.81
N ILE A 141 -1.38 23.69 4.74
CA ILE A 141 -0.18 22.87 5.00
C ILE A 141 -0.63 21.59 5.69
N ASP A 142 -0.28 20.46 5.11
CA ASP A 142 -0.60 19.12 5.60
C ASP A 142 0.64 18.46 6.20
N GLY A 143 0.47 17.84 7.37
CA GLY A 143 1.54 17.16 8.12
C GLY A 143 2.27 17.98 9.19
N THR A 144 1.81 19.19 9.53
CA THR A 144 2.45 20.05 10.56
C THR A 144 2.54 19.38 11.94
N GLU A 145 1.53 18.59 12.31
CA GLU A 145 1.42 17.92 13.62
C GLU A 145 1.91 16.45 13.58
N ASN A 146 2.58 16.02 12.51
CA ASN A 146 3.17 14.69 12.46
C ASN A 146 4.33 14.59 13.47
N PRO A 147 4.50 13.44 14.14
CA PRO A 147 5.61 13.24 15.05
C PRO A 147 6.95 13.34 14.31
N LEU A 148 7.94 13.95 14.98
CA LEU A 148 9.35 13.99 14.56
C LEU A 148 10.13 12.79 15.11
#